data_AF-A0A8J5EBC0-F1
#
_entry.id   AF-A0A8J5EBC0-F1
#
_cell.length_a   1.000
_cell.length_b   1.000
_cell.length_c   1.000
_cell.angle_alpha   90.00
_cell.angle_beta   90.00
_cell.angle_gamma   90.00
#
_symmetry.space_group_name_H-M   'P 1'
#
loop_
_entity.id
_entity.type
_entity.pdbx_description
1 polymer ?
#
loop_
_entity_poly.entity_id
_entity_poly.type
_entity_poly.pdbx_seq_one_letter_code
_entity_poly.pdbx_strand_id
1 'polypeptide(L)'
;MLINLYVQDAIKGNNVAHSNSSCREIWTEYHEMGWAGIKAVADFKVYTAGSLLDLLHFVAPKMMQRGSAHHSYGIADDLDDPKYMHYKYWSNPLETKLPNAPDMEIYSLYGVGIPTERAYVYKLSPHAECYIPFQIDTSANGGNEESCLRGGVYLVNGDETVPVLSAGYMCAKGWRGKTRFNPSGMKTYVREYDHAPPANLLEGRGTQSGAHVDIMGNFALIEDIIRVAAGATGEDIGSDHAYTDIFKWSERINLRL
;
A
#
# COMPACT_ATOMS: atom_id res chain seq x y z
N MET A 1 0.97 10.35 32.87
CA MET A 1 2.27 9.84 32.40
C MET A 1 1.96 8.70 31.44
N LEU A 2 1.79 9.01 30.15
CA LEU A 2 1.56 8.01 29.11
C LEU A 2 2.91 7.38 28.80
N ILE A 3 3.13 6.15 29.27
CA ILE A 3 4.27 5.36 28.83
C ILE A 3 3.95 4.98 27.38
N ASN A 4 4.68 5.57 26.43
CA ASN A 4 4.69 5.07 25.07
C ASN A 4 5.35 3.68 25.09
N LEU A 5 4.54 2.64 25.30
CA LEU A 5 4.98 1.25 25.15
C LEU A 5 5.09 0.98 23.66
N TYR A 6 6.26 1.21 23.07
CA TYR A 6 6.51 0.78 21.70
C TYR A 6 6.57 -0.76 21.68
N VAL A 7 5.96 -1.40 20.67
CA VAL A 7 6.04 -2.86 20.51
C VAL A 7 7.49 -3.35 20.39
N GLN A 8 8.39 -2.49 19.92
CA GLN A 8 9.83 -2.76 19.90
C GLN A 8 10.43 -3.05 21.29
N ASP A 9 9.84 -2.49 22.36
CA ASP A 9 10.29 -2.68 23.75
C ASP A 9 9.68 -3.93 24.40
N ALA A 10 8.80 -4.65 23.70
CA ALA A 10 8.20 -5.87 24.20
C ALA A 10 9.23 -7.01 24.22
N ILE A 11 9.29 -7.74 25.34
CA ILE A 11 10.17 -8.90 25.48
C ILE A 11 9.43 -10.13 24.96
N LYS A 12 10.01 -10.83 23.97
CA LYS A 12 9.50 -12.14 23.54
C LYS A 12 9.53 -13.11 24.72
N GLY A 13 8.40 -13.75 24.98
CA GLY A 13 8.24 -14.62 26.14
C GLY A 13 9.00 -15.93 25.99
N ASN A 14 9.35 -16.57 27.13
CA ASN A 14 9.82 -17.94 27.09
C ASN A 14 8.73 -18.86 26.56
N ASN A 15 9.10 -19.70 25.62
CA ASN A 15 8.24 -20.74 25.08
C ASN A 15 8.19 -21.95 26.04
N VAL A 16 7.43 -21.83 27.12
CA VAL A 16 7.27 -22.90 28.12
C VAL A 16 6.43 -24.07 27.58
N ALA A 17 5.81 -23.93 26.40
CA ALA A 17 5.06 -24.99 25.72
C ALA A 17 5.93 -25.99 24.92
N HIS A 18 7.26 -25.83 24.91
CA HIS A 18 8.15 -26.54 23.97
C HIS A 18 8.49 -28.00 24.32
N SER A 19 7.90 -28.59 25.36
CA SER A 19 8.21 -29.98 25.73
C SER A 19 7.11 -30.99 25.42
N ASN A 20 5.86 -30.61 25.08
CA ASN A 20 4.79 -31.62 24.99
C ASN A 20 3.57 -31.35 24.07
N SER A 21 3.54 -30.33 23.21
CA SER A 21 2.36 -30.06 22.36
C SER A 21 2.46 -30.58 20.92
N SER A 22 1.33 -31.01 20.38
CA SER A 22 1.10 -31.68 19.09
C SER A 22 1.12 -30.74 17.86
N CYS A 23 1.67 -29.54 17.98
CA CYS A 23 1.48 -28.44 17.01
C CYS A 23 2.51 -28.47 15.87
N ARG A 24 2.75 -29.65 15.29
CA ARG A 24 4.04 -30.08 14.73
C ARG A 24 4.27 -30.00 13.22
N GLU A 25 3.41 -29.40 12.40
CA GLU A 25 3.58 -29.54 10.94
C GLU A 25 4.32 -28.39 10.24
N ILE A 26 4.22 -27.14 10.69
CA ILE A 26 4.87 -25.99 10.03
C ILE A 26 5.35 -24.97 11.07
N TRP A 27 6.67 -24.75 11.15
CA TRP A 27 7.27 -23.74 12.02
C TRP A 27 7.44 -22.40 11.30
N THR A 28 6.91 -21.34 11.91
CA THR A 28 7.00 -19.96 11.41
C THR A 28 7.50 -19.02 12.52
N GLU A 29 7.95 -17.81 12.15
CA GLU A 29 8.52 -16.83 13.09
C GLU A 29 7.55 -16.40 14.21
N TYR A 30 6.23 -16.52 13.98
CA TYR A 30 5.20 -16.29 15.00
C TYR A 30 5.38 -17.16 16.24
N HIS A 31 5.84 -18.40 16.07
CA HIS A 31 6.09 -19.34 17.18
C HIS A 31 7.25 -18.88 18.08
N GLU A 32 8.11 -17.97 17.60
CA GLU A 32 9.20 -17.39 18.38
C GLU A 32 8.72 -16.23 19.28
N MET A 33 7.51 -15.69 19.10
CA MET A 33 6.99 -14.58 19.92
C MET A 33 6.62 -15.01 21.34
N GLY A 34 6.15 -16.25 21.50
CA GLY A 34 5.55 -16.76 22.74
C GLY A 34 4.29 -16.00 23.17
N TRP A 35 3.63 -16.48 24.22
CA TRP A 35 2.39 -15.89 24.74
C TRP A 35 2.54 -14.42 25.15
N ALA A 36 3.66 -14.06 25.80
CA ALA A 36 3.91 -12.68 26.22
C ALA A 36 4.01 -11.72 25.02
N GLY A 37 4.66 -12.15 23.93
CA GLY A 37 4.76 -11.35 22.70
C GLY A 37 3.41 -11.22 22.00
N ILE A 38 2.63 -12.29 21.93
CA ILE A 38 1.26 -12.27 21.39
C ILE A 38 0.39 -11.29 22.19
N LYS A 39 0.44 -11.37 23.53
CA LYS A 39 -0.31 -10.47 24.40
C LYS A 39 0.13 -9.02 24.23
N ALA A 40 1.42 -8.75 24.17
CA ALA A 40 1.94 -7.39 23.93
C ALA A 40 1.41 -6.79 22.61
N VAL A 41 1.39 -7.60 21.54
CA VAL A 41 0.84 -7.15 20.25
C VAL A 41 -0.66 -6.86 20.35
N ALA A 42 -1.43 -7.69 21.06
CA ALA A 42 -2.86 -7.48 21.29
C ALA A 42 -3.15 -6.24 22.15
N ASP A 43 -2.33 -5.97 23.17
CA ASP A 43 -2.52 -4.89 24.13
C ASP A 43 -2.24 -3.49 23.53
N PHE A 44 -1.44 -3.39 22.46
CA PHE A 44 -1.15 -2.12 21.76
C PHE A 44 -2.34 -1.56 20.97
N LYS A 45 -3.36 -2.38 20.68
CA LYS A 45 -4.68 -2.07 20.07
C LYS A 45 -4.72 -1.44 18.67
N VAL A 46 -3.85 -0.50 18.34
CA VAL A 46 -3.91 0.26 17.07
C VAL A 46 -2.53 0.41 16.47
N TYR A 47 -2.35 -0.10 15.25
CA TYR A 47 -1.13 0.08 14.47
C TYR A 47 -1.40 1.03 13.30
N THR A 48 -0.61 2.11 13.24
CA THR A 48 -0.54 3.02 12.10
C THR A 48 0.47 2.49 11.07
N ALA A 49 0.50 3.09 9.87
CA ALA A 49 1.50 2.76 8.85
C ALA A 49 2.95 2.87 9.37
N GLY A 50 3.24 3.84 10.25
CA GLY A 50 4.56 3.99 10.87
C GLY A 50 4.89 2.85 11.84
N SER A 51 3.99 2.57 12.78
CA SER A 51 4.20 1.51 13.78
C SER A 51 4.03 0.09 13.24
N LEU A 52 3.44 -0.07 12.05
CA LEU A 52 3.26 -1.38 11.43
C LEU A 52 4.61 -2.01 11.06
N LEU A 53 5.57 -1.21 10.60
CA LEU A 53 6.93 -1.71 10.34
C LEU A 53 7.56 -2.24 11.62
N ASP A 54 7.39 -1.54 12.74
CA ASP A 54 7.88 -1.99 14.05
C ASP A 54 7.23 -3.31 14.47
N LEU A 55 5.92 -3.44 14.27
CA LEU A 55 5.21 -4.69 14.48
C LEU A 55 5.78 -5.81 13.62
N LEU A 56 6.01 -5.56 12.33
CA LEU A 56 6.57 -6.59 11.43
C LEU A 56 7.99 -6.99 11.83
N HIS A 57 8.83 -6.06 12.27
CA HIS A 57 10.17 -6.37 12.79
C HIS A 57 10.09 -7.21 14.07
N PHE A 58 9.11 -6.94 14.94
CA PHE A 58 8.89 -7.71 16.15
C PHE A 58 8.40 -9.14 15.84
N VAL A 59 7.40 -9.24 14.98
CA VAL A 59 6.67 -10.48 14.66
C VAL A 59 7.46 -11.41 13.73
N ALA A 60 8.09 -10.85 12.69
CA ALA A 60 8.78 -11.61 11.64
C ALA A 60 10.15 -10.98 11.29
N PRO A 61 11.11 -10.95 12.24
CA PRO A 61 12.40 -10.29 12.07
C PRO A 61 13.23 -10.82 10.90
N LYS A 62 13.22 -12.12 10.61
CA LYS A 62 13.98 -12.73 9.50
C LYS A 62 13.34 -12.41 8.16
N MET A 63 12.01 -12.31 8.08
CA MET A 63 11.31 -11.80 6.91
C MET A 63 11.68 -10.33 6.66
N MET A 64 11.58 -9.50 7.71
CA MET A 64 11.93 -8.08 7.61
C MET A 64 13.40 -7.84 7.28
N GLN A 65 14.32 -8.66 7.80
CA GLN A 65 15.74 -8.61 7.45
C GLN A 65 15.96 -8.86 5.94
N ARG A 66 15.25 -9.83 5.37
CA ARG A 66 15.31 -10.13 3.92
C ARG A 66 14.68 -9.02 3.09
N GLY A 67 13.51 -8.51 3.47
CA GLY A 67 12.84 -7.42 2.78
C GLY A 67 13.67 -6.12 2.81
N SER A 68 14.18 -5.75 3.98
CA SER A 68 14.94 -4.51 4.19
C SER A 68 16.33 -4.51 3.55
N ALA A 69 16.81 -5.67 3.07
CA ALA A 69 18.02 -5.73 2.26
C ALA A 69 17.82 -5.17 0.85
N HIS A 70 16.58 -5.16 0.35
CA HIS A 70 16.23 -4.77 -1.02
C HIS A 70 15.21 -3.64 -1.10
N HIS A 71 14.47 -3.37 -0.04
CA HIS A 71 13.45 -2.34 0.01
C HIS A 71 13.69 -1.36 1.15
N SER A 72 13.12 -0.19 0.97
CA SER A 72 13.09 0.90 1.93
C SER A 72 11.65 1.34 2.12
N TYR A 73 11.38 1.88 3.32
CA TYR A 73 10.03 2.21 3.76
C TYR A 73 9.95 3.64 4.33
N GLY A 74 11.00 4.43 4.09
CA GLY A 74 11.18 5.76 4.66
C GLY A 74 10.70 6.87 3.75
N ILE A 75 10.93 8.09 4.22
CA ILE A 75 10.80 9.32 3.46
C ILE A 75 12.14 10.03 3.60
N ALA A 76 12.75 10.44 2.49
CA ALA A 76 14.03 11.10 2.56
C ALA A 76 13.93 12.48 3.21
N ASP A 77 14.82 12.78 4.16
CA ASP A 77 15.01 14.14 4.67
C ASP A 77 15.80 14.97 3.65
N ASP A 78 16.89 14.42 3.14
CA ASP A 78 17.76 15.00 2.12
C ASP A 78 18.05 13.98 1.02
N LEU A 79 17.49 14.20 -0.18
CA LEU A 79 17.66 13.31 -1.32
C LEU A 79 19.07 13.35 -1.94
N ASP A 80 19.94 14.28 -1.51
CA ASP A 80 21.34 14.35 -1.94
C ASP A 80 22.28 13.49 -1.06
N ASP A 81 21.75 12.86 0.00
CA ASP A 81 22.51 11.91 0.82
C ASP A 81 23.03 10.73 -0.04
N PRO A 82 24.35 10.46 -0.07
CA PRO A 82 24.94 9.39 -0.86
C PRO A 82 24.34 8.01 -0.60
N LYS A 83 23.69 7.77 0.55
CA LYS A 83 23.04 6.49 0.84
C LYS A 83 21.96 6.13 -0.19
N TYR A 84 21.29 7.12 -0.78
CA TYR A 84 20.22 6.91 -1.77
C TYR A 84 20.73 6.39 -3.12
N MET A 85 22.05 6.38 -3.34
CA MET A 85 22.66 5.69 -4.49
C MET A 85 22.59 4.17 -4.35
N HIS A 86 22.31 3.64 -3.16
CA HIS A 86 22.16 2.21 -2.95
C HIS A 86 20.83 1.70 -3.52
N TYR A 87 20.87 0.59 -4.28
CA TYR A 87 19.72 0.05 -5.04
C TYR A 87 18.45 -0.19 -4.21
N LYS A 88 18.60 -0.44 -2.91
CA LYS A 88 17.47 -0.68 -1.99
C LYS A 88 16.47 0.50 -1.88
N TYR A 89 16.88 1.70 -2.31
CA TYR A 89 16.06 2.90 -2.28
C TYR A 89 15.35 3.19 -3.60
N TRP A 90 15.78 2.59 -4.71
CA TRP A 90 15.35 2.99 -6.05
C TRP A 90 13.88 2.71 -6.35
N SER A 91 13.28 1.71 -5.67
CA SER A 91 11.85 1.42 -5.79
C SER A 91 10.97 2.37 -4.98
N ASN A 92 11.53 3.14 -4.05
CA ASN A 92 10.76 4.04 -3.20
C ASN A 92 10.76 5.47 -3.80
N PRO A 93 9.61 5.93 -4.33
CA PRO A 93 9.52 7.25 -4.97
C PRO A 93 9.68 8.42 -3.99
N LEU A 94 9.66 8.16 -2.67
CA LEU A 94 9.89 9.14 -1.60
C LEU A 94 11.35 9.19 -1.13
N GLU A 95 12.22 8.33 -1.68
CA GLU A 95 13.65 8.25 -1.35
C GLU A 95 14.55 8.28 -2.61
N THR A 96 13.97 8.50 -3.78
CA THR A 96 14.71 8.62 -5.04
C THR A 96 14.25 9.85 -5.85
N LYS A 97 15.16 10.40 -6.65
CA LYS A 97 14.87 11.52 -7.57
C LYS A 97 14.55 10.96 -8.95
N LEU A 98 13.59 11.59 -9.64
CA LEU A 98 13.44 11.38 -11.07
C LEU A 98 14.70 11.85 -11.83
N PRO A 99 15.04 11.23 -12.96
CA PRO A 99 16.23 11.55 -13.72
C PRO A 99 16.16 12.94 -14.35
N ASN A 100 17.31 13.44 -14.81
CA ASN A 100 17.37 14.66 -15.59
C ASN A 100 16.92 14.42 -17.04
N ALA A 101 15.60 14.40 -17.26
CA ALA A 101 14.98 14.15 -18.55
C ALA A 101 13.78 15.11 -18.77
N PRO A 102 14.01 16.40 -19.02
CA PRO A 102 12.95 17.41 -19.06
C PRO A 102 11.91 17.18 -20.18
N ASP A 103 12.29 16.51 -21.27
CA ASP A 103 11.42 16.21 -22.40
C ASP A 103 10.61 14.90 -22.21
N MET A 104 10.87 14.14 -21.15
CA MET A 104 10.14 12.90 -20.87
C MET A 104 8.87 13.20 -20.06
N GLU A 105 7.79 12.51 -20.42
CA GLU A 105 6.50 12.60 -19.75
C GLU A 105 6.24 11.34 -18.92
N ILE A 106 5.60 11.50 -17.76
CA ILE A 106 5.23 10.40 -16.86
C ILE A 106 3.71 10.30 -16.81
N TYR A 107 3.21 9.09 -17.01
CA TYR A 107 1.79 8.78 -17.02
C TYR A 107 1.46 7.83 -15.88
N SER A 108 0.59 8.25 -14.96
CA SER A 108 0.01 7.38 -13.95
C SER A 108 -1.36 6.93 -14.42
N LEU A 109 -1.40 5.73 -15.00
CA LEU A 109 -2.59 5.08 -15.53
C LEU A 109 -3.08 4.05 -14.49
N TYR A 110 -4.25 4.26 -13.88
CA TYR A 110 -4.76 3.33 -12.86
C TYR A 110 -6.28 3.31 -12.76
N GLY A 111 -6.82 2.21 -12.25
CA GLY A 111 -8.25 1.99 -12.10
C GLY A 111 -8.81 2.63 -10.83
N VAL A 112 -10.07 3.03 -10.87
CA VAL A 112 -10.79 3.63 -9.75
C VAL A 112 -12.24 3.14 -9.69
N GLY A 113 -12.94 3.49 -8.61
CA GLY A 113 -14.37 3.19 -8.46
C GLY A 113 -14.67 1.84 -7.81
N ILE A 114 -13.63 1.10 -7.40
CA ILE A 114 -13.77 -0.21 -6.76
C ILE A 114 -13.43 -0.09 -5.26
N PRO A 115 -14.19 -0.72 -4.36
CA PRO A 115 -13.80 -0.84 -2.96
C PRO A 115 -12.47 -1.61 -2.81
N THR A 116 -11.48 -0.95 -2.20
CA THR A 116 -10.12 -1.46 -2.01
C THR A 116 -9.74 -1.44 -0.54
N GLU A 117 -9.06 -2.48 -0.09
CA GLU A 117 -8.65 -2.65 1.30
C GLU A 117 -7.63 -1.60 1.74
N ARG A 118 -7.83 -1.00 2.92
CA ARG A 118 -6.94 0.03 3.50
C ARG A 118 -6.46 -0.31 4.90
N ALA A 119 -7.31 -0.94 5.71
CA ALA A 119 -6.97 -1.32 7.07
C ALA A 119 -7.82 -2.52 7.51
N TYR A 120 -7.35 -3.23 8.53
CA TYR A 120 -8.00 -4.44 9.01
C TYR A 120 -8.18 -4.36 10.53
N VAL A 121 -9.27 -4.95 11.01
CA VAL A 121 -9.52 -5.21 12.42
C VAL A 121 -9.18 -6.67 12.67
N TYR A 122 -8.23 -6.91 13.56
CA TYR A 122 -7.82 -8.26 13.96
C TYR A 122 -8.34 -8.60 15.35
N LYS A 123 -8.60 -9.89 15.57
CA LYS A 123 -8.84 -10.49 16.88
C LYS A 123 -7.84 -11.60 17.16
N LEU A 124 -7.66 -11.89 18.45
CA LEU A 124 -6.86 -13.02 18.90
C LEU A 124 -7.56 -14.33 18.54
N SER A 125 -6.82 -15.25 17.94
CA SER A 125 -7.28 -16.61 17.67
C SER A 125 -7.43 -17.40 18.98
N PRO A 126 -8.50 -18.19 19.17
CA PRO A 126 -8.64 -19.08 20.32
C PRO A 126 -7.50 -20.11 20.45
N HIS A 127 -6.78 -20.37 19.34
CA HIS A 127 -5.67 -21.33 19.27
C HIS A 127 -4.33 -20.64 18.98
N ALA A 128 -4.14 -19.41 19.48
CA ALA A 128 -2.98 -18.57 19.20
C ALA A 128 -1.62 -19.17 19.63
N GLU A 129 -1.62 -20.21 20.47
CA GLU A 129 -0.41 -20.91 20.90
C GLU A 129 0.12 -21.90 19.86
N CYS A 130 -0.73 -22.36 18.93
CA CYS A 130 -0.39 -23.42 17.96
C CYS A 130 -0.61 -23.04 16.49
N TYR A 131 -1.36 -21.96 16.22
CA TYR A 131 -1.64 -21.47 14.88
C TYR A 131 -1.42 -19.96 14.83
N ILE A 132 -1.67 -19.36 13.66
CA ILE A 132 -1.56 -17.91 13.45
C ILE A 132 -2.36 -17.17 14.54
N PRO A 133 -1.71 -16.33 15.36
CA PRO A 133 -2.32 -15.79 16.58
C PRO A 133 -3.38 -14.72 16.31
N PHE A 134 -3.37 -14.08 15.13
CA PHE A 134 -4.29 -13.01 14.78
C PHE A 134 -5.07 -13.38 13.51
N GLN A 135 -6.38 -13.16 13.55
CA GLN A 135 -7.29 -13.39 12.43
C GLN A 135 -8.15 -12.14 12.22
N ILE A 136 -8.54 -11.85 10.98
CA ILE A 136 -9.46 -10.75 10.69
C ILE A 136 -10.75 -10.99 11.48
N ASP A 137 -11.20 -9.98 12.21
CA ASP A 137 -12.46 -10.05 12.93
C ASP A 137 -13.64 -9.79 12.00
N THR A 138 -14.12 -10.86 11.36
CA THR A 138 -15.28 -10.81 10.45
C THR A 138 -16.58 -10.36 11.12
N SER A 139 -16.63 -10.30 12.46
CA SER A 139 -17.78 -9.78 13.19
C SER A 139 -17.79 -8.25 13.30
N ALA A 140 -16.64 -7.60 13.07
CA ALA A 140 -16.51 -6.15 13.11
C ALA A 140 -17.15 -5.52 11.86
N ASN A 141 -18.29 -4.85 12.06
CA ASN A 141 -19.04 -4.15 11.01
C ASN A 141 -19.39 -2.75 11.51
N GLY A 142 -19.36 -1.74 10.64
CA GLY A 142 -19.60 -0.35 11.09
C GLY A 142 -21.06 0.04 11.32
N GLY A 143 -21.97 -0.93 11.38
CA GLY A 143 -23.36 -0.73 11.85
C GLY A 143 -24.31 -0.01 10.89
N ASN A 144 -23.82 0.61 9.81
CA ASN A 144 -24.63 1.22 8.75
C ASN A 144 -24.10 0.88 7.35
N GLU A 145 -24.92 1.04 6.31
CA GLU A 145 -24.55 0.72 4.92
C GLU A 145 -23.47 1.67 4.36
N GLU A 146 -23.40 2.90 4.89
CA GLU A 146 -22.41 3.92 4.52
C GLU A 146 -21.04 3.72 5.18
N SER A 147 -20.92 2.79 6.13
CA SER A 147 -19.63 2.53 6.77
C SER A 147 -18.64 1.91 5.81
N CYS A 148 -17.42 2.44 5.82
CA CYS A 148 -16.27 1.87 5.14
C CYS A 148 -15.80 0.53 5.76
N LEU A 149 -16.20 0.19 6.99
CA LEU A 149 -15.88 -1.08 7.66
C LEU A 149 -16.90 -2.18 7.33
N ARG A 150 -16.43 -3.25 6.68
CA ARG A 150 -17.22 -4.44 6.34
C ARG A 150 -16.42 -5.70 6.70
N GLY A 151 -16.96 -6.56 7.55
CA GLY A 151 -16.35 -7.84 7.90
C GLY A 151 -14.91 -7.75 8.41
N GLY A 152 -14.59 -6.71 9.19
CA GLY A 152 -13.23 -6.47 9.69
C GLY A 152 -12.28 -5.79 8.72
N VAL A 153 -12.74 -5.35 7.54
CA VAL A 153 -11.93 -4.66 6.52
C VAL A 153 -12.45 -3.25 6.31
N TYR A 154 -11.59 -2.25 6.43
CA TYR A 154 -11.85 -0.88 6.02
C TYR A 154 -11.54 -0.71 4.54
N LEU A 155 -12.54 -0.28 3.78
CA LEU A 155 -12.47 -0.09 2.34
C LEU A 155 -12.38 1.40 1.97
N VAL A 156 -11.68 1.71 0.90
CA VAL A 156 -11.60 3.03 0.26
C VAL A 156 -11.68 2.88 -1.26
N ASN A 157 -11.70 3.98 -2.00
CA ASN A 157 -11.64 3.92 -3.47
C ASN A 157 -10.26 3.45 -3.94
N GLY A 158 -10.22 2.55 -4.91
CA GLY A 158 -9.04 2.05 -5.60
C GLY A 158 -9.42 1.10 -6.75
N ASP A 159 -8.51 0.18 -7.06
CA ASP A 159 -8.63 -0.80 -8.14
C ASP A 159 -8.86 -2.24 -7.63
N GLU A 160 -9.52 -2.41 -6.47
CA GLU A 160 -9.61 -3.66 -5.68
C GLU A 160 -8.35 -3.98 -4.84
N THR A 161 -7.14 -3.64 -5.31
CA THR A 161 -5.87 -4.01 -4.65
C THR A 161 -5.11 -2.82 -4.09
N VAL A 162 -4.97 -1.77 -4.88
CA VAL A 162 -4.17 -0.57 -4.61
C VAL A 162 -5.11 0.63 -4.42
N PRO A 163 -5.09 1.28 -3.25
CA PRO A 163 -5.88 2.50 -3.03
C PRO A 163 -5.46 3.63 -3.97
N VAL A 164 -6.41 4.48 -4.38
CA VAL A 164 -6.14 5.62 -5.28
C VAL A 164 -5.02 6.53 -4.78
N LEU A 165 -4.96 6.77 -3.47
CA LEU A 165 -3.87 7.56 -2.88
C LEU A 165 -2.49 6.93 -3.13
N SER A 166 -2.38 5.60 -3.11
CA SER A 166 -1.12 4.91 -3.38
C SER A 166 -0.77 4.96 -4.87
N ALA A 167 -1.76 4.79 -5.76
CA ALA A 167 -1.53 4.76 -7.20
C ALA A 167 -1.25 6.16 -7.79
N GLY A 168 -1.92 7.20 -7.27
CA GLY A 168 -1.96 8.53 -7.90
C GLY A 168 -1.13 9.61 -7.22
N TYR A 169 -0.78 9.49 -5.93
CA TYR A 169 -0.23 10.62 -5.16
C TYR A 169 1.04 11.23 -5.76
N MET A 170 1.99 10.40 -6.20
CA MET A 170 3.25 10.90 -6.74
C MET A 170 3.01 11.71 -8.02
N CYS A 171 2.21 11.23 -8.95
CA CYS A 171 1.91 11.97 -10.18
C CYS A 171 1.03 13.21 -9.93
N ALA A 172 0.07 13.11 -9.01
CA ALA A 172 -0.85 14.20 -8.69
C ALA A 172 -0.15 15.38 -7.98
N LYS A 173 0.85 15.11 -7.13
CA LYS A 173 1.51 16.13 -6.31
C LYS A 173 3.02 15.93 -6.14
N GLY A 174 3.49 14.73 -5.77
CA GLY A 174 4.90 14.51 -5.42
C GLY A 174 5.91 14.85 -6.53
N TRP A 175 5.56 14.53 -7.77
CA TRP A 175 6.30 14.79 -9.01
C TRP A 175 5.68 15.91 -9.84
N ARG A 176 4.61 16.55 -9.38
CA ARG A 176 3.89 17.54 -10.17
C ARG A 176 4.72 18.83 -10.28
N GLY A 177 5.17 19.14 -11.50
CA GLY A 177 6.05 20.27 -11.74
C GLY A 177 7.45 20.03 -11.15
N LYS A 178 8.16 21.12 -10.82
CA LYS A 178 9.52 21.03 -10.28
C LYS A 178 9.51 20.88 -8.76
N THR A 179 9.85 19.70 -8.26
CA THR A 179 9.91 19.36 -6.83
C THR A 179 11.27 18.73 -6.49
N ARG A 180 11.54 18.49 -5.21
CA ARG A 180 12.70 17.71 -4.76
C ARG A 180 12.73 16.29 -5.34
N PHE A 181 11.57 15.71 -5.64
CA PHE A 181 11.43 14.38 -6.23
C PHE A 181 11.44 14.42 -7.77
N ASN A 182 11.07 15.56 -8.37
CA ASN A 182 11.12 15.81 -9.82
C ASN A 182 11.97 17.07 -10.14
N PRO A 183 13.31 16.97 -10.04
CA PRO A 183 14.19 18.13 -10.18
C PRO A 183 14.25 18.70 -11.61
N SER A 184 13.98 17.87 -12.61
CA SER A 184 13.94 18.25 -14.03
C SER A 184 12.59 18.85 -14.45
N GLY A 185 11.56 18.74 -13.60
CA GLY A 185 10.23 19.27 -13.89
C GLY A 185 9.52 18.52 -15.02
N MET A 186 9.76 17.22 -15.13
CA MET A 186 9.11 16.33 -16.09
C MET A 186 7.59 16.50 -16.02
N LYS A 187 6.90 16.55 -17.16
CA LYS A 187 5.43 16.64 -17.17
C LYS A 187 4.84 15.33 -16.63
N THR A 188 3.83 15.46 -15.78
CA THR A 188 3.15 14.31 -15.18
C THR A 188 1.65 14.40 -15.44
N TYR A 189 1.04 13.27 -15.83
CA TYR A 189 -0.38 13.16 -16.12
C TYR A 189 -1.02 12.02 -15.34
N VAL A 190 -2.11 12.31 -14.65
CA VAL A 190 -2.96 11.33 -13.96
C VAL A 190 -4.08 10.92 -14.90
N ARG A 191 -4.25 9.62 -15.14
CA ARG A 191 -5.38 9.09 -15.90
C ARG A 191 -6.04 7.94 -15.15
N GLU A 192 -7.23 8.23 -14.69
CA GLU A 192 -8.08 7.31 -13.97
C GLU A 192 -9.05 6.63 -14.93
N TYR A 193 -9.24 5.33 -14.73
CA TYR A 193 -10.18 4.52 -15.48
C TYR A 193 -11.27 4.04 -14.52
N ASP A 194 -12.43 4.68 -14.58
CA ASP A 194 -13.57 4.33 -13.73
C ASP A 194 -14.08 2.93 -14.10
N HIS A 195 -14.25 2.09 -13.08
CA HIS A 195 -14.69 0.73 -13.26
C HIS A 195 -16.16 0.68 -13.67
N ALA A 196 -16.42 0.12 -14.86
CA ALA A 196 -17.77 -0.27 -15.26
C ALA A 196 -17.89 -1.80 -15.26
N PRO A 197 -18.82 -2.37 -14.48
CA PRO A 197 -19.04 -3.82 -14.48
C PRO A 197 -19.58 -4.28 -15.85
N PRO A 198 -19.32 -5.53 -16.25
CA PRO A 198 -19.85 -6.08 -17.51
C PRO A 198 -21.38 -5.96 -17.56
N ALA A 199 -21.92 -5.57 -18.72
CA ALA A 199 -23.37 -5.41 -18.90
C ALA A 199 -24.09 -6.77 -18.90
N ASN A 200 -23.38 -7.85 -19.22
CA ASN A 200 -23.89 -9.22 -19.25
C ASN A 200 -22.78 -10.26 -19.07
N LEU A 201 -23.16 -11.52 -18.82
CA LEU A 201 -22.22 -12.63 -18.57
C LEU A 201 -21.32 -12.96 -19.78
N LEU A 202 -21.72 -12.58 -21.00
CA LEU A 202 -20.98 -12.88 -22.24
C LEU A 202 -19.79 -11.93 -22.44
N GLU A 203 -19.78 -10.75 -21.82
CA GLU A 203 -18.67 -9.79 -21.83
C GLU A 203 -17.49 -10.23 -20.95
N GLY A 204 -17.62 -11.34 -20.21
CA GLY A 204 -16.55 -11.90 -19.39
C GLY A 204 -16.06 -10.91 -18.34
N ARG A 205 -14.81 -10.44 -18.48
CA ARG A 205 -14.15 -9.51 -17.54
C ARG A 205 -14.52 -8.03 -17.76
N GLY A 206 -15.30 -7.73 -18.79
CA GLY A 206 -15.73 -6.37 -19.13
C GLY A 206 -14.63 -5.59 -19.85
N THR A 207 -15.02 -4.77 -20.83
CA THR A 207 -14.09 -3.96 -21.65
C THR A 207 -13.68 -2.65 -20.98
N GLN A 208 -14.27 -2.33 -19.82
CA GLN A 208 -14.07 -1.10 -19.05
C GLN A 208 -13.77 -1.41 -17.57
N SER A 209 -13.20 -2.58 -17.28
CA SER A 209 -12.83 -2.91 -15.91
C SER A 209 -11.71 -2.00 -15.43
N GLY A 210 -11.90 -1.38 -14.26
CA GLY A 210 -10.86 -0.71 -13.49
C GLY A 210 -10.19 -1.60 -12.44
N ALA A 211 -10.42 -2.91 -12.45
CA ALA A 211 -9.85 -3.81 -11.44
C ALA A 211 -8.37 -4.09 -11.71
N HIS A 212 -7.57 -4.27 -10.66
CA HIS A 212 -6.11 -4.28 -10.68
C HIS A 212 -5.50 -5.16 -11.79
N VAL A 213 -6.05 -6.35 -12.00
CA VAL A 213 -5.58 -7.29 -13.04
C VAL A 213 -6.30 -7.06 -14.37
N ASP A 214 -7.61 -6.81 -14.33
CA ASP A 214 -8.46 -6.76 -15.52
C ASP A 214 -8.36 -5.43 -16.27
N ILE A 215 -7.76 -4.40 -15.68
CA ILE A 215 -7.50 -3.10 -16.31
C ILE A 215 -6.64 -3.23 -17.57
N MET A 216 -5.83 -4.28 -17.70
CA MET A 216 -5.09 -4.57 -18.94
C MET A 216 -6.01 -4.84 -20.14
N GLY A 217 -7.26 -5.23 -19.91
CA GLY A 217 -8.30 -5.38 -20.93
C GLY A 217 -9.16 -4.13 -21.14
N ASN A 218 -8.91 -3.04 -20.41
CA ASN A 218 -9.67 -1.81 -20.50
C ASN A 218 -9.35 -1.09 -21.82
N PHE A 219 -10.35 -0.90 -22.68
CA PHE A 219 -10.11 -0.35 -24.02
C PHE A 219 -9.55 1.08 -23.98
N ALA A 220 -9.97 1.91 -23.02
CA ALA A 220 -9.52 3.29 -22.92
C ALA A 220 -8.05 3.34 -22.49
N LEU A 221 -7.64 2.45 -21.58
CA LEU A 221 -6.24 2.31 -21.19
C LEU A 221 -5.38 1.81 -22.35
N ILE A 222 -5.85 0.80 -23.07
CA ILE A 222 -5.15 0.27 -24.24
C ILE A 222 -5.01 1.37 -25.32
N GLU A 223 -6.06 2.14 -25.57
CA GLU A 223 -6.03 3.27 -26.50
C GLU A 223 -4.98 4.31 -26.09
N ASP A 224 -4.98 4.77 -24.84
CA ASP A 224 -4.00 5.73 -24.34
C ASP A 224 -2.56 5.21 -24.48
N ILE A 225 -2.31 3.94 -24.12
CA ILE A 225 -0.99 3.31 -24.28
C ILE A 225 -0.56 3.28 -25.75
N ILE A 226 -1.44 2.86 -26.66
CA ILE A 226 -1.13 2.78 -28.10
C ILE A 226 -0.87 4.16 -28.67
N ARG A 227 -1.66 5.18 -28.27
CA ARG A 227 -1.48 6.56 -28.73
C ARG A 227 -0.14 7.12 -28.26
N VAL A 228 0.22 6.93 -26.98
CA VAL A 228 1.54 7.34 -26.46
C VAL A 228 2.67 6.60 -27.17
N ALA A 229 2.55 5.29 -27.38
CA ALA A 229 3.53 4.50 -28.12
C ALA A 229 3.67 4.94 -29.59
N ALA A 230 2.61 5.49 -30.19
CA ALA A 230 2.61 6.07 -31.53
C ALA A 230 3.15 7.51 -31.59
N GLY A 231 3.57 8.08 -30.45
CA GLY A 231 4.16 9.42 -30.35
C GLY A 231 3.19 10.54 -29.94
N ALA A 232 1.97 10.21 -29.50
CA ALA A 232 1.08 11.20 -28.90
C ALA A 232 1.65 11.68 -27.56
N THR A 233 1.51 12.97 -27.28
CA THR A 233 1.86 13.58 -25.99
C THR A 233 0.72 13.47 -24.99
N GLY A 234 0.99 13.83 -23.74
CA GLY A 234 -0.05 13.85 -22.71
C GLY A 234 -1.17 14.81 -23.03
N GLU A 235 -0.87 15.92 -23.69
CA GLU A 235 -1.87 16.87 -24.18
C GLU A 235 -2.77 16.24 -25.26
N ASP A 236 -2.20 15.45 -26.19
CA ASP A 236 -2.93 14.80 -27.27
C ASP A 236 -3.92 13.73 -26.77
N ILE A 237 -3.58 13.01 -25.69
CA ILE A 237 -4.48 12.02 -25.07
C ILE A 237 -5.49 12.65 -24.10
N GLY A 238 -5.50 13.98 -23.95
CA GLY A 238 -6.49 14.71 -23.16
C GLY A 238 -6.02 15.15 -21.77
N SER A 239 -4.71 15.19 -21.53
CA SER A 239 -4.08 15.62 -20.27
C SER A 239 -4.55 14.81 -19.05
N ASP A 240 -4.66 15.45 -17.89
CA ASP A 240 -5.18 14.81 -16.69
C ASP A 240 -6.65 14.45 -16.84
N HIS A 241 -6.99 13.22 -16.45
CA HIS A 241 -8.34 12.73 -16.39
C HIS A 241 -8.53 12.02 -15.05
N ALA A 242 -9.21 12.69 -14.12
CA ALA A 242 -9.47 12.16 -12.78
C ALA A 242 -10.98 12.15 -12.51
N TYR A 243 -11.49 10.99 -12.12
CA TYR A 243 -12.85 10.79 -11.62
C TYR A 243 -12.94 11.06 -10.11
N THR A 244 -11.82 10.85 -9.40
CA THR A 244 -11.71 11.03 -7.97
C THR A 244 -11.18 12.42 -7.58
N ASP A 245 -11.30 12.73 -6.29
CA ASP A 245 -10.77 13.94 -5.68
C ASP A 245 -9.25 13.83 -5.38
N ILE A 246 -8.47 13.01 -6.11
CA ILE A 246 -7.05 12.73 -5.82
C ILE A 246 -6.21 14.02 -5.66
N PHE A 247 -6.40 15.02 -6.52
CA PHE A 247 -5.70 16.29 -6.40
C PHE A 247 -6.02 16.98 -5.06
N LYS A 248 -7.30 17.00 -4.66
CA LYS A 248 -7.74 17.59 -3.39
C LYS A 248 -7.28 16.78 -2.16
N TRP A 249 -7.23 15.45 -2.27
CA TRP A 249 -6.73 14.59 -1.20
C TRP A 249 -5.22 14.74 -1.03
N SER A 250 -4.47 14.87 -2.14
CA SER A 250 -3.02 15.08 -2.13
C SER A 250 -2.62 16.35 -1.39
N GLU A 251 -3.48 17.39 -1.40
CA GLU A 251 -3.24 18.62 -0.64
C GLU A 251 -3.24 18.44 0.88
N ARG A 252 -3.90 17.39 1.37
CA ARG A 252 -3.94 17.09 2.81
C ARG A 252 -2.67 16.39 3.31
N ILE A 253 -1.83 15.90 2.39
CA ILE A 253 -0.58 15.23 2.74
C ILE A 253 0.51 16.29 2.91
N ASN A 254 0.96 16.44 4.16
CA ASN A 254 2.03 17.35 4.52
C ASN A 254 3.40 16.67 4.27
N LEU A 255 3.87 16.80 3.04
CA LEU A 255 5.20 16.38 2.61
C LEU A 255 5.94 17.60 2.08
N ARG A 256 7.20 17.77 2.49
CA ARG A 256 8.07 18.82 1.93
C ARG A 256 8.39 18.47 0.48
N LEU A 257 8.00 19.33 -0.46
CA LEU A 257 8.27 19.19 -1.89
C LEU A 257 9.38 20.15 -2.34
#